data_AF-A0A1H6RRL7-F1
#
_entry.id   AF-A0A1H6RRL7-F1
#
_cell.length_a   1.000
_cell.length_b   1.000
_cell.length_c   1.000
_cell.angle_alpha   90.00
_cell.angle_beta   90.00
_cell.angle_gamma   90.00
#
_symmetry.space_group_name_H-M   'P 1'
#
loop_
_entity.id
_entity.type
_entity.pdbx_description
1 polymer ?
#
loop_
_entity_poly.entity_id
_entity_poly.type
_entity_poly.pdbx_seq_one_letter_code
_entity_poly.pdbx_strand_id
1 'polypeptide(L)'
;MVKKLLSILLVFLSSFCLANSILIPMDQSQTNHLKAYGLAYTLLKDEVDVEWLLNYRGGSFMIRYTKAIESECKLRAISFEIISDASSQLIVTKIADPDVNMEVIKLHTAAKIAVYSPVKISPSEFENTDAVLLVLKYAEIPFEIIYDEEILKGDLPKYDWVHLHHEDFTGQFGRNLRRMSENDVKAQEAIASRYGYGKVSLMKLAVAKAIKEFCAGGGFLFAMCSGAETFDIALSAEGIDIVDEIDGDGYDPNAQSKLDFSKTFAFQNFKLHLDDDQGSSFSDINATGGRSWYSDNEDYFSLFDFSAKWDIIPSMLTQNHEHLIREFFGQTNAFTKNTVKPNVLVMGTSSTSDRYIYGELGRGQWTFYGGHDPEGRRGGNRRMATDLHLYPNSPGYRLILNNVLFPSAKKKKRKT
;
A
#
# COMPACT_ATOMS: atom_id res chain seq x y z
N MET A 1 -55.12 -39.52 6.56
CA MET A 1 -54.34 -38.90 5.45
C MET A 1 -53.80 -37.52 5.81
N VAL A 2 -54.60 -36.61 6.36
CA VAL A 2 -54.19 -35.22 6.66
C VAL A 2 -52.94 -35.11 7.56
N LYS A 3 -52.83 -35.92 8.63
CA LYS A 3 -51.63 -35.94 9.49
C LYS A 3 -50.35 -36.38 8.75
N LYS A 4 -50.44 -37.32 7.80
CA LYS A 4 -49.29 -37.75 6.99
C LYS A 4 -48.87 -36.69 5.97
N LEU A 5 -49.82 -35.96 5.37
CA LEU A 5 -49.52 -34.82 4.50
C LEU A 5 -48.84 -33.67 5.25
N LEU A 6 -49.29 -33.37 6.48
CA LEU A 6 -48.70 -32.31 7.30
C LEU A 6 -47.25 -32.61 7.70
N SER A 7 -46.95 -33.87 8.05
CA SER A 7 -45.59 -34.31 8.34
C SER A 7 -44.67 -34.25 7.12
N ILE A 8 -45.17 -34.60 5.94
CA ILE A 8 -44.42 -34.49 4.68
C ILE A 8 -44.15 -33.01 4.34
N LEU A 9 -45.16 -32.13 4.51
CA LEU A 9 -45.01 -30.68 4.30
C LEU A 9 -43.98 -30.05 5.26
N LEU A 10 -43.97 -30.44 6.54
CA LEU A 10 -43.00 -29.99 7.54
C LEU A 10 -41.56 -30.45 7.21
N VAL A 11 -41.40 -31.66 6.66
CA VAL A 11 -40.08 -32.15 6.19
C VAL A 11 -39.62 -31.37 4.95
N PHE A 12 -40.52 -31.07 4.00
CA PHE A 12 -40.17 -30.23 2.84
C PHE A 12 -39.89 -28.76 3.21
N LEU A 13 -40.53 -28.22 4.25
CA LEU A 13 -40.24 -26.88 4.78
C LEU A 13 -38.88 -26.81 5.50
N SER A 14 -38.40 -27.92 6.08
CA SER A 14 -37.06 -27.97 6.70
C SER A 14 -35.91 -27.96 5.70
N SER A 15 -36.20 -28.16 4.41
CA SER A 15 -35.21 -28.08 3.32
C SER A 15 -34.99 -26.66 2.78
N PHE A 16 -35.69 -25.65 3.31
CA PHE A 16 -35.23 -24.27 3.19
C PHE A 16 -33.99 -24.11 4.07
N CYS A 17 -32.82 -24.50 3.54
CA CYS A 17 -31.54 -24.10 4.09
C CYS A 17 -31.56 -22.58 4.23
N LEU A 18 -31.70 -22.08 5.46
CA LEU A 18 -31.36 -20.70 5.79
C LEU A 18 -29.90 -20.53 5.36
N ALA A 19 -29.64 -19.64 4.41
CA ALA A 19 -28.26 -19.27 4.19
C ALA A 19 -27.81 -18.54 5.46
N ASN A 20 -26.56 -18.77 5.79
CA ASN A 20 -25.90 -18.04 6.85
C ASN A 20 -24.77 -17.27 6.19
N SER A 21 -24.33 -16.22 6.86
CA SER A 21 -23.11 -15.51 6.51
C SER A 21 -22.09 -15.62 7.63
N ILE A 22 -20.83 -15.50 7.26
CA ILE A 22 -19.73 -15.27 8.19
C ILE A 22 -19.47 -13.76 8.16
N LEU A 23 -19.63 -13.12 9.32
CA LEU A 23 -19.19 -11.75 9.54
C LEU A 23 -17.83 -11.80 10.23
N ILE A 24 -16.83 -11.20 9.62
CA ILE A 24 -15.49 -11.03 10.19
C ILE A 24 -15.42 -9.58 10.70
N PRO A 25 -15.58 -9.35 12.01
CA PRO A 25 -15.46 -8.02 12.56
C PRO A 25 -14.04 -7.50 12.37
N MET A 26 -13.91 -6.23 12.03
CA MET A 26 -12.62 -5.56 11.84
C MET A 26 -12.44 -4.40 12.82
N ASP A 27 -13.25 -4.38 13.89
CA ASP A 27 -13.09 -3.52 15.06
C ASP A 27 -12.10 -4.14 16.06
N GLN A 28 -12.08 -3.62 17.29
CA GLN A 28 -11.18 -4.06 18.37
C GLN A 28 -11.43 -5.52 18.84
N SER A 29 -12.51 -6.18 18.43
CA SER A 29 -12.81 -7.59 18.80
C SER A 29 -12.06 -8.62 17.95
N GLN A 30 -11.41 -8.19 16.88
CA GLN A 30 -10.67 -9.06 15.98
C GLN A 30 -9.36 -9.53 16.64
N THR A 31 -9.10 -10.84 16.57
CA THR A 31 -7.85 -11.43 17.07
C THR A 31 -6.70 -11.34 16.07
N ASN A 32 -6.99 -11.24 14.77
CA ASN A 32 -5.97 -11.08 13.74
C ASN A 32 -6.49 -10.35 12.49
N HIS A 33 -6.39 -9.02 12.47
CA HIS A 33 -6.80 -8.21 11.33
C HIS A 33 -5.98 -8.55 10.08
N LEU A 34 -4.66 -8.68 10.19
CA LEU A 34 -3.79 -8.83 9.02
C LEU A 34 -4.07 -10.16 8.29
N LYS A 35 -4.31 -11.26 9.03
CA LYS A 35 -4.76 -12.53 8.43
C LYS A 35 -6.16 -12.45 7.84
N ALA A 36 -7.05 -11.60 8.37
CA ALA A 36 -8.39 -11.41 7.80
C ALA A 36 -8.36 -10.82 6.38
N TYR A 37 -7.48 -9.87 6.10
CA TYR A 37 -7.25 -9.38 4.72
C TYR A 37 -6.70 -10.51 3.82
N GLY A 38 -5.79 -11.34 4.35
CA GLY A 38 -5.26 -12.50 3.66
C GLY A 38 -6.33 -13.52 3.27
N LEU A 39 -7.26 -13.81 4.19
CA LEU A 39 -8.42 -14.65 3.92
C LEU A 39 -9.32 -14.00 2.85
N ALA A 40 -9.65 -12.71 2.98
CA ALA A 40 -10.45 -12.01 1.98
C ALA A 40 -9.81 -12.09 0.58
N TYR A 41 -8.50 -11.85 0.47
CA TYR A 41 -7.77 -11.99 -0.79
C TYR A 41 -7.83 -13.42 -1.34
N THR A 42 -7.63 -14.43 -0.49
CA THR A 42 -7.66 -15.85 -0.89
C THR A 42 -9.02 -16.24 -1.45
N LEU A 43 -10.10 -15.79 -0.81
CA LEU A 43 -11.46 -16.00 -1.29
C LEU A 43 -11.69 -15.37 -2.67
N LEU A 44 -11.21 -14.14 -2.87
CA LEU A 44 -11.30 -13.46 -4.16
C LEU A 44 -10.48 -14.14 -5.27
N LYS A 45 -9.38 -14.78 -4.91
CA LYS A 45 -8.58 -15.60 -5.83
C LYS A 45 -9.33 -16.88 -6.24
N ASP A 46 -10.12 -17.43 -5.33
CA ASP A 46 -10.97 -18.61 -5.54
C ASP A 46 -12.37 -18.24 -6.11
N GLU A 47 -12.52 -17.04 -6.66
CA GLU A 47 -13.77 -16.50 -7.25
C GLU A 47 -14.96 -16.45 -6.27
N VAL A 48 -14.68 -16.35 -4.96
CA VAL A 48 -15.69 -16.12 -3.92
C VAL A 48 -15.81 -14.63 -3.65
N ASP A 49 -17.00 -14.07 -3.92
CA ASP A 49 -17.31 -12.67 -3.64
C ASP A 49 -17.22 -12.38 -2.12
N VAL A 50 -16.64 -11.23 -1.78
CA VAL A 50 -16.55 -10.72 -0.40
C VAL A 50 -17.22 -9.35 -0.34
N GLU A 51 -18.12 -9.13 0.63
CA GLU A 51 -18.70 -7.82 0.88
C GLU A 51 -17.86 -7.10 1.95
N TRP A 52 -17.24 -5.98 1.58
CA TRP A 52 -16.53 -5.11 2.51
C TRP A 52 -17.49 -4.02 3.02
N LEU A 53 -17.79 -4.08 4.31
CA LEU A 53 -18.74 -3.20 4.99
C LEU A 53 -18.01 -1.97 5.54
N LEU A 54 -17.81 -0.97 4.69
CA LEU A 54 -17.06 0.25 5.03
C LEU A 54 -17.68 0.96 6.23
N ASN A 55 -16.83 1.38 7.17
CA ASN A 55 -17.15 2.04 8.43
C ASN A 55 -18.08 1.24 9.38
N TYR A 56 -18.54 0.05 8.99
CA TYR A 56 -19.27 -0.85 9.86
C TYR A 56 -18.30 -1.75 10.62
N ARG A 57 -18.19 -1.54 11.95
CA ARG A 57 -17.29 -2.30 12.84
C ARG A 57 -15.87 -2.38 12.29
N GLY A 58 -15.29 -1.20 12.02
CA GLY A 58 -13.90 -1.05 11.55
C GLY A 58 -13.65 -1.56 10.12
N GLY A 59 -14.69 -1.66 9.29
CA GLY A 59 -14.57 -2.16 7.92
C GLY A 59 -14.72 -3.68 7.82
N SER A 60 -15.74 -4.26 8.45
CA SER A 60 -15.95 -5.72 8.51
C SER A 60 -16.04 -6.37 7.13
N PHE A 61 -15.67 -7.64 7.03
CA PHE A 61 -15.98 -8.47 5.85
C PHE A 61 -17.19 -9.34 6.10
N MET A 62 -18.08 -9.46 5.12
CA MET A 62 -19.21 -10.37 5.15
C MET A 62 -19.15 -11.31 3.94
N ILE A 63 -19.25 -12.61 4.22
CA ILE A 63 -19.03 -13.67 3.24
C ILE A 63 -20.12 -14.72 3.44
N ARG A 64 -20.58 -15.36 2.36
CA ARG A 64 -21.51 -16.50 2.48
C ARG A 64 -20.88 -17.63 3.30
N TYR A 65 -21.63 -18.18 4.26
CA TYR A 65 -21.14 -19.24 5.11
C TYR A 65 -20.83 -20.51 4.32
N THR A 66 -19.64 -21.05 4.56
CA THR A 66 -19.30 -22.45 4.27
C THR A 66 -18.46 -22.99 5.41
N LYS A 67 -18.49 -24.32 5.61
CA LYS A 67 -17.68 -24.96 6.65
C LYS A 67 -16.17 -24.81 6.40
N ALA A 68 -15.76 -24.72 5.13
CA ALA A 68 -14.37 -24.51 4.75
C ALA A 68 -13.87 -23.15 5.24
N ILE A 69 -14.63 -22.07 4.98
CA ILE A 69 -14.27 -20.71 5.42
C ILE A 69 -14.27 -20.60 6.94
N GLU A 70 -15.23 -21.21 7.64
CA GLU A 70 -15.23 -21.29 9.11
C GLU A 70 -13.94 -21.94 9.65
N SER A 71 -13.47 -22.99 8.98
CA SER A 71 -12.25 -23.72 9.37
C SER A 71 -11.00 -22.88 9.11
N GLU A 72 -10.94 -22.16 7.99
CA GLU A 72 -9.87 -21.21 7.68
C GLU A 72 -9.78 -20.08 8.71
N CYS A 73 -10.91 -19.48 9.10
CA CYS A 73 -10.92 -18.46 10.16
C CYS A 73 -10.31 -19.00 11.46
N LYS A 74 -10.69 -20.21 11.86
CA LYS A 74 -10.14 -20.87 13.07
C LYS A 74 -8.65 -21.13 12.95
N LEU A 75 -8.21 -21.67 11.82
CA LEU A 75 -6.80 -22.01 11.56
C LEU A 75 -5.90 -20.76 11.60
N ARG A 76 -6.40 -19.64 11.05
CA ARG A 76 -5.69 -18.36 10.97
C ARG A 76 -5.88 -17.47 12.21
N ALA A 77 -6.57 -17.97 13.24
CA ALA A 77 -6.91 -17.23 14.46
C ALA A 77 -7.63 -15.90 14.15
N ILE A 78 -8.59 -15.91 13.23
CA ILE A 78 -9.45 -14.79 12.88
C ILE A 78 -10.78 -14.93 13.65
N SER A 79 -11.17 -13.91 14.41
CA SER A 79 -12.50 -13.80 15.03
C SER A 79 -13.56 -13.70 13.94
N PHE A 80 -14.67 -14.43 14.10
CA PHE A 80 -15.80 -14.38 13.18
C PHE A 80 -17.11 -14.72 13.89
N GLU A 81 -18.22 -14.31 13.29
CA GLU A 81 -19.58 -14.57 13.74
C GLU A 81 -20.36 -15.28 12.63
N ILE A 82 -21.04 -16.39 12.96
CA ILE A 82 -22.01 -17.00 12.03
C ILE A 82 -23.35 -16.31 12.28
N ILE A 83 -23.84 -15.60 11.27
CA ILE A 83 -25.08 -14.83 11.35
C ILE A 83 -26.13 -15.39 10.38
N SER A 84 -27.40 -15.30 10.78
CA SER A 84 -28.52 -15.68 9.92
C SER A 84 -28.67 -14.72 8.74
N ASP A 85 -29.31 -15.16 7.65
CA ASP A 85 -29.71 -14.27 6.55
C ASP A 85 -30.49 -13.04 7.03
N ALA A 86 -31.40 -13.22 8.00
CA ALA A 86 -32.17 -12.10 8.56
C ALA A 86 -31.26 -11.06 9.23
N SER A 87 -30.27 -11.52 10.00
CA SER A 87 -29.27 -10.65 10.63
C SER A 87 -28.37 -9.95 9.59
N SER A 88 -27.93 -10.68 8.56
CA SER A 88 -27.16 -10.11 7.46
C SER A 88 -27.94 -9.01 6.73
N GLN A 89 -29.22 -9.26 6.39
CA GLN A 89 -30.06 -8.28 5.73
C GLN A 89 -30.32 -7.04 6.61
N LEU A 90 -30.46 -7.21 7.93
CA LEU A 90 -30.57 -6.09 8.86
C LEU A 90 -29.31 -5.22 8.86
N ILE A 91 -28.12 -5.83 8.82
CA ILE A 91 -26.85 -5.10 8.72
C ILE A 91 -26.78 -4.31 7.40
N VAL A 92 -27.08 -4.96 6.27
CA VAL A 92 -27.07 -4.30 4.95
C VAL A 92 -28.08 -3.16 4.90
N THR A 93 -29.28 -3.36 5.44
CA THR A 93 -30.33 -2.32 5.48
C THR A 93 -29.90 -1.14 6.34
N LYS A 94 -29.24 -1.39 7.48
CA LYS A 94 -28.65 -0.33 8.31
C LYS A 94 -27.58 0.46 7.55
N ILE A 95 -26.68 -0.22 6.85
CA ILE A 95 -25.61 0.42 6.07
C ILE A 95 -26.17 1.25 4.91
N ALA A 96 -27.25 0.78 4.29
CA ALA A 96 -27.92 1.46 3.19
C ALA A 96 -28.64 2.75 3.59
N ASP A 97 -28.85 3.01 4.88
CA ASP A 97 -29.43 4.25 5.38
C ASP A 97 -28.61 5.46 4.88
N PRO A 98 -29.23 6.44 4.21
CA PRO A 98 -28.52 7.63 3.71
C PRO A 98 -27.90 8.47 4.83
N ASP A 99 -28.41 8.38 6.06
CA ASP A 99 -27.98 9.20 7.21
C ASP A 99 -26.79 8.59 7.97
N VAL A 100 -26.36 7.36 7.63
CA VAL A 100 -25.15 6.75 8.24
C VAL A 100 -23.96 6.80 7.30
N ASN A 101 -22.77 7.12 7.82
CA ASN A 101 -21.55 7.12 7.03
C ASN A 101 -21.00 5.68 6.83
N MET A 102 -21.73 4.82 6.12
CA MET A 102 -21.35 3.43 5.82
C MET A 102 -21.71 3.06 4.38
N GLU A 103 -21.02 2.08 3.81
CA GLU A 103 -21.32 1.55 2.47
C GLU A 103 -20.91 0.08 2.34
N VAL A 104 -21.63 -0.68 1.49
CA VAL A 104 -21.27 -2.06 1.14
C VAL A 104 -20.55 -2.06 -0.21
N ILE A 105 -19.26 -2.43 -0.19
CA ILE A 105 -18.47 -2.62 -1.41
C ILE A 105 -18.33 -4.11 -1.70
N LYS A 106 -18.74 -4.53 -2.90
CA LYS A 106 -18.56 -5.91 -3.36
C LYS A 106 -17.20 -6.07 -4.02
N LEU A 107 -16.41 -7.00 -3.52
CA LEU A 107 -15.12 -7.40 -4.06
C LEU A 107 -15.30 -8.69 -4.86
N HIS A 108 -14.73 -8.76 -6.05
CA HIS A 108 -15.01 -9.84 -7.01
C HIS A 108 -13.81 -10.66 -7.47
N THR A 109 -12.62 -10.06 -7.53
CA THR A 109 -11.45 -10.71 -8.13
C THR A 109 -10.20 -10.19 -7.45
N ALA A 110 -9.30 -11.09 -7.08
CA ALA A 110 -8.02 -10.72 -6.49
C ALA A 110 -7.13 -9.96 -7.49
N ALA A 111 -6.56 -8.85 -7.04
CA ALA A 111 -5.60 -8.05 -7.81
C ALA A 111 -4.31 -8.84 -8.04
N LYS A 112 -3.69 -8.72 -9.22
CA LYS A 112 -2.33 -9.20 -9.44
C LYS A 112 -1.32 -8.21 -8.88
N ILE A 113 -0.51 -8.67 -7.94
CA ILE A 113 0.38 -7.83 -7.13
C ILE A 113 1.83 -8.03 -7.57
N ALA A 114 2.52 -6.93 -7.84
CA ALA A 114 3.97 -6.90 -8.00
C ALA A 114 4.63 -6.01 -6.94
N VAL A 115 5.78 -6.45 -6.46
CA VAL A 115 6.65 -5.66 -5.59
C VAL A 115 7.96 -5.40 -6.31
N TYR A 116 8.23 -4.12 -6.57
CA TYR A 116 9.48 -3.66 -7.13
C TYR A 116 10.56 -3.71 -6.04
N SER A 117 11.57 -4.58 -6.17
CA SER A 117 12.61 -4.81 -5.15
C SER A 117 13.94 -5.27 -5.76
N PRO A 118 15.10 -4.80 -5.23
CA PRO A 118 16.43 -5.12 -5.75
C PRO A 118 16.92 -6.53 -5.37
N VAL A 119 16.13 -7.36 -4.69
CA VAL A 119 16.60 -8.66 -4.16
C VAL A 119 17.16 -9.62 -5.22
N LYS A 120 16.77 -9.46 -6.49
CA LYS A 120 17.34 -10.25 -7.60
C LYS A 120 18.82 -9.94 -7.88
N ILE A 121 19.28 -8.77 -7.46
CA ILE A 121 20.58 -8.21 -7.86
C ILE A 121 21.46 -7.85 -6.66
N SER A 122 20.91 -7.89 -5.45
CA SER A 122 21.62 -7.59 -4.20
C SER A 122 21.40 -8.69 -3.17
N PRO A 123 22.47 -9.23 -2.54
CA PRO A 123 22.36 -10.18 -1.44
C PRO A 123 22.00 -9.50 -0.10
N SER A 124 21.94 -8.17 -0.08
CA SER A 124 21.61 -7.39 1.11
C SER A 124 20.19 -7.71 1.58
N GLU A 125 20.00 -7.81 2.90
CA GLU A 125 18.74 -8.19 3.55
C GLU A 125 17.65 -7.08 3.48
N PHE A 126 17.49 -6.43 2.33
CA PHE A 126 16.47 -5.41 2.10
C PHE A 126 15.05 -5.97 2.35
N GLU A 127 14.81 -7.25 2.02
CA GLU A 127 13.52 -7.93 2.26
C GLU A 127 13.12 -7.98 3.74
N ASN A 128 14.08 -8.12 4.65
CA ASN A 128 13.80 -8.24 6.09
C ASN A 128 13.32 -6.92 6.71
N THR A 129 13.28 -5.86 5.91
CA THR A 129 12.92 -4.51 6.35
C THR A 129 11.76 -3.93 5.54
N ASP A 130 11.26 -4.61 4.52
CA ASP A 130 10.10 -4.16 3.76
C ASP A 130 8.80 -4.48 4.51
N ALA A 131 8.09 -3.46 4.99
CA ALA A 131 6.79 -3.62 5.62
C ALA A 131 5.74 -4.26 4.68
N VAL A 132 5.72 -3.90 3.41
CA VAL A 132 4.78 -4.46 2.44
C VAL A 132 5.07 -5.94 2.19
N LEU A 133 6.33 -6.33 1.92
CA LEU A 133 6.65 -7.76 1.76
C LEU A 133 6.37 -8.54 3.04
N LEU A 134 6.70 -7.98 4.20
CA LEU A 134 6.47 -8.60 5.49
C LEU A 134 4.98 -8.88 5.71
N VAL A 135 4.11 -7.89 5.45
CA VAL A 135 2.67 -8.06 5.66
C VAL A 135 2.02 -8.93 4.60
N LEU A 136 2.48 -8.88 3.34
CA LEU A 136 2.00 -9.80 2.30
C LEU A 136 2.36 -11.24 2.63
N LYS A 137 3.60 -11.51 3.08
CA LYS A 137 4.03 -12.83 3.55
C LYS A 137 3.22 -13.28 4.77
N TYR A 138 3.05 -12.40 5.77
CA TYR A 138 2.27 -12.71 6.97
C TYR A 138 0.80 -12.97 6.64
N ALA A 139 0.18 -12.17 5.77
CA ALA A 139 -1.20 -12.36 5.34
C ALA A 139 -1.37 -13.51 4.33
N GLU A 140 -0.29 -14.14 3.87
CA GLU A 140 -0.28 -15.20 2.84
C GLU A 140 -0.84 -14.72 1.49
N ILE A 141 -0.63 -13.45 1.16
CA ILE A 141 -1.04 -12.87 -0.12
C ILE A 141 0.10 -13.07 -1.14
N PRO A 142 -0.14 -13.78 -2.26
CA PRO A 142 0.87 -14.00 -3.29
C PRO A 142 1.20 -12.70 -4.04
N PHE A 143 2.48 -12.52 -4.36
CA PHE A 143 3.01 -11.41 -5.14
C PHE A 143 4.16 -11.89 -6.01
N GLU A 144 4.49 -11.10 -7.04
CA GLU A 144 5.68 -11.31 -7.87
C GLU A 144 6.72 -10.22 -7.57
N ILE A 145 7.99 -10.61 -7.45
CA ILE A 145 9.09 -9.66 -7.37
C ILE A 145 9.46 -9.23 -8.79
N ILE A 146 9.45 -7.93 -9.03
CA ILE A 146 9.96 -7.29 -10.25
C ILE A 146 11.06 -6.30 -9.89
N TYR A 147 11.90 -5.96 -10.86
CA TYR A 147 12.89 -4.89 -10.73
C TYR A 147 13.02 -4.12 -12.05
N ASP A 148 14.13 -3.40 -12.23
CA ASP A 148 14.40 -2.55 -13.40
C ASP A 148 14.24 -3.32 -14.71
N GLU A 149 14.81 -4.54 -14.80
CA GLU A 149 14.77 -5.33 -16.04
C GLU A 149 13.35 -5.71 -16.47
N GLU A 150 12.50 -6.19 -15.55
CA GLU A 150 11.12 -6.57 -15.91
C GLU A 150 10.30 -5.35 -16.33
N ILE A 151 10.51 -4.21 -15.69
CA ILE A 151 9.83 -2.97 -16.05
C ILE A 151 10.27 -2.50 -17.45
N LEU A 152 11.58 -2.49 -17.72
CA LEU A 152 12.13 -2.09 -19.02
C LEU A 152 11.76 -3.07 -20.16
N LYS A 153 11.49 -4.34 -19.84
CA LYS A 153 10.92 -5.32 -20.80
C LYS A 153 9.44 -5.08 -21.11
N GLY A 154 8.75 -4.25 -20.32
CA GLY A 154 7.33 -3.95 -20.49
C GLY A 154 6.38 -4.90 -19.77
N ASP A 155 6.79 -5.50 -18.65
CA ASP A 155 5.97 -6.48 -17.92
C ASP A 155 4.86 -5.87 -17.05
N LEU A 156 4.89 -4.55 -16.80
CA LEU A 156 3.94 -3.86 -15.92
C LEU A 156 2.45 -4.11 -16.24
N PRO A 157 1.98 -4.23 -17.49
CA PRO A 157 0.58 -4.51 -17.81
C PRO A 157 0.06 -5.87 -17.32
N LYS A 158 0.93 -6.76 -16.81
CA LYS A 158 0.53 -8.04 -16.21
C LYS A 158 -0.10 -7.87 -14.82
N TYR A 159 0.11 -6.72 -14.18
CA TYR A 159 -0.25 -6.48 -12.78
C TYR A 159 -1.36 -5.44 -12.66
N ASP A 160 -2.11 -5.50 -11.57
CA ASP A 160 -3.13 -4.50 -11.21
C ASP A 160 -2.57 -3.49 -10.19
N TRP A 161 -1.62 -3.94 -9.37
CA TRP A 161 -1.06 -3.19 -8.24
C TRP A 161 0.46 -3.37 -8.16
N VAL A 162 1.18 -2.26 -8.02
CA VAL A 162 2.65 -2.23 -7.92
C VAL A 162 3.06 -1.49 -6.65
N HIS A 163 3.86 -2.14 -5.81
CA HIS A 163 4.57 -1.48 -4.71
C HIS A 163 5.98 -1.08 -5.12
N LEU A 164 6.39 0.14 -4.78
CA LEU A 164 7.79 0.56 -4.82
C LEU A 164 8.42 0.34 -3.44
N HIS A 165 9.16 -0.76 -3.28
CA HIS A 165 10.08 -0.91 -2.14
C HIS A 165 11.10 0.20 -2.18
N HIS A 166 11.45 0.79 -1.03
CA HIS A 166 12.45 1.83 -0.63
C HIS A 166 13.60 2.23 -1.58
N GLU A 167 13.36 2.23 -2.87
CA GLU A 167 14.33 2.39 -3.91
C GLU A 167 14.53 3.86 -4.22
N ASP A 168 15.69 4.11 -4.78
CA ASP A 168 16.12 5.41 -5.21
C ASP A 168 15.98 5.52 -6.72
N PHE A 169 14.99 6.30 -7.16
CA PHE A 169 14.78 6.60 -8.58
C PHE A 169 15.69 7.72 -9.10
N THR A 170 16.41 8.45 -8.24
CA THR A 170 17.32 9.52 -8.68
C THR A 170 18.65 8.99 -9.20
N GLY A 171 18.99 7.73 -8.90
CA GLY A 171 20.29 7.14 -9.23
C GLY A 171 21.43 7.57 -8.30
N GLN A 172 21.12 8.14 -7.12
CA GLN A 172 22.11 8.53 -6.10
C GLN A 172 22.37 7.41 -5.08
N PHE A 173 21.97 6.17 -5.41
CA PHE A 173 22.25 4.97 -4.63
C PHE A 173 21.78 5.02 -3.17
N GLY A 174 20.61 5.64 -2.93
CA GLY A 174 20.08 5.78 -1.57
C GLY A 174 20.75 6.90 -0.77
N ARG A 175 21.52 7.76 -1.46
CA ARG A 175 22.18 8.99 -1.01
C ARG A 175 23.43 8.86 -0.11
N ASN A 176 24.10 7.70 -0.14
CA ASN A 176 25.54 7.51 0.09
C ASN A 176 25.88 6.02 -0.16
N LEU A 177 27.09 5.67 -0.63
CA LEU A 177 27.57 4.28 -0.78
C LEU A 177 27.54 3.47 0.54
N ARG A 178 27.30 4.10 1.69
CA ARG A 178 27.13 3.40 2.98
C ARG A 178 26.04 2.33 2.97
N ARG A 179 25.03 2.45 2.11
CA ARG A 179 23.89 1.51 2.04
C ARG A 179 23.99 0.51 0.89
N MET A 180 24.94 0.71 -0.01
CA MET A 180 25.11 -0.10 -1.21
C MET A 180 26.54 -0.60 -1.31
N SER A 181 26.70 -1.90 -1.41
CA SER A 181 28.02 -2.47 -1.68
C SER A 181 28.48 -2.12 -3.10
N GLU A 182 29.78 -2.19 -3.36
CA GLU A 182 30.30 -2.05 -4.73
C GLU A 182 29.67 -3.06 -5.71
N ASN A 183 29.28 -4.24 -5.22
CA ASN A 183 28.61 -5.24 -6.03
C ASN A 183 27.20 -4.80 -6.43
N ASP A 184 26.48 -4.09 -5.53
CA ASP A 184 25.14 -3.56 -5.82
C ASP A 184 25.20 -2.47 -6.88
N VAL A 185 26.19 -1.58 -6.79
CA VAL A 185 26.45 -0.53 -7.79
C VAL A 185 26.76 -1.16 -9.15
N LYS A 186 27.74 -2.09 -9.19
CA LYS A 186 28.11 -2.79 -10.43
C LYS A 186 26.95 -3.57 -11.05
N ALA A 187 26.08 -4.14 -10.23
CA ALA A 187 24.89 -4.84 -10.73
C ALA A 187 23.91 -3.88 -11.42
N GLN A 188 23.67 -2.70 -10.84
CA GLN A 188 22.82 -1.68 -11.46
C GLN A 188 23.44 -1.09 -12.73
N GLU A 189 24.76 -0.81 -12.73
CA GLU A 189 25.50 -0.37 -13.92
C GLU A 189 25.44 -1.41 -15.05
N ALA A 190 25.57 -2.70 -14.71
CA ALA A 190 25.48 -3.79 -15.67
C ALA A 190 24.08 -3.84 -16.31
N ILE A 191 23.01 -3.61 -15.54
CA ILE A 191 21.65 -3.54 -16.08
C ILE A 191 21.51 -2.30 -16.97
N ALA A 192 21.94 -1.13 -16.52
CA ALA A 192 21.89 0.11 -17.30
C ALA A 192 22.54 -0.09 -18.66
N SER A 193 23.76 -0.65 -18.68
CA SER A 193 24.51 -0.98 -19.90
C SER A 193 23.77 -1.99 -20.78
N ARG A 194 23.20 -3.06 -20.21
CA ARG A 194 22.45 -4.09 -20.96
C ARG A 194 21.23 -3.53 -21.69
N TYR A 195 20.60 -2.49 -21.15
CA TYR A 195 19.44 -1.81 -21.74
C TYR A 195 19.81 -0.51 -22.49
N GLY A 196 21.10 -0.24 -22.69
CA GLY A 196 21.58 0.88 -23.51
C GLY A 196 21.59 2.24 -22.83
N TYR A 197 21.54 2.29 -21.49
CA TYR A 197 21.69 3.52 -20.72
C TYR A 197 23.14 3.75 -20.33
N GLY A 198 23.65 4.96 -20.57
CA GLY A 198 25.01 5.35 -20.18
C GLY A 198 25.19 5.61 -18.69
N LYS A 199 24.08 5.80 -17.94
CA LYS A 199 24.06 6.07 -16.50
C LYS A 199 22.90 5.35 -15.82
N VAL A 200 23.08 4.98 -14.55
CA VAL A 200 22.01 4.41 -13.71
C VAL A 200 20.86 5.40 -13.52
N SER A 201 21.14 6.69 -13.33
CA SER A 201 20.13 7.75 -13.21
C SER A 201 19.20 7.82 -14.43
N LEU A 202 19.75 7.69 -15.64
CA LEU A 202 18.96 7.65 -16.88
C LEU A 202 18.09 6.38 -16.96
N MET A 203 18.62 5.22 -16.55
CA MET A 203 17.84 3.98 -16.47
C MET A 203 16.70 4.12 -15.45
N LYS A 204 16.99 4.62 -14.24
CA LYS A 204 15.98 4.80 -13.18
C LYS A 204 14.90 5.80 -13.59
N LEU A 205 15.25 6.87 -14.30
CA LEU A 205 14.28 7.79 -14.91
C LEU A 205 13.38 7.06 -15.92
N ALA A 206 13.93 6.19 -16.78
CA ALA A 206 13.13 5.41 -17.72
C ALA A 206 12.17 4.45 -17.00
N VAL A 207 12.63 3.79 -15.94
CA VAL A 207 11.78 2.95 -15.07
C VAL A 207 10.67 3.79 -14.42
N ALA A 208 10.99 4.98 -13.89
CA ALA A 208 10.01 5.88 -13.29
C ALA A 208 8.93 6.30 -14.30
N LYS A 209 9.33 6.60 -15.54
CA LYS A 209 8.39 6.92 -16.64
C LYS A 209 7.51 5.74 -17.01
N ALA A 210 8.04 4.52 -17.07
CA ALA A 210 7.25 3.32 -17.32
C ALA A 210 6.20 3.05 -16.21
N ILE A 211 6.57 3.25 -14.94
CA ILE A 211 5.63 3.16 -13.81
C ILE A 211 4.56 4.26 -13.89
N LYS A 212 4.95 5.48 -14.28
CA LYS A 212 4.01 6.59 -14.51
C LYS A 212 2.99 6.25 -15.60
N GLU A 213 3.45 5.64 -16.70
CA GLU A 213 2.58 5.16 -17.78
C GLU A 213 1.65 4.02 -17.33
N PHE A 214 2.16 3.07 -16.52
CA PHE A 214 1.35 2.02 -15.90
C PHE A 214 0.21 2.60 -15.06
N CYS A 215 0.51 3.58 -14.20
CA CYS A 215 -0.51 4.26 -13.40
C CYS A 215 -1.49 5.01 -14.32
N ALA A 216 -1.00 5.81 -15.27
CA ALA A 216 -1.86 6.50 -16.25
C ALA A 216 -2.77 5.54 -17.05
N GLY A 217 -2.31 4.32 -17.29
CA GLY A 217 -3.02 3.24 -17.99
C GLY A 217 -4.14 2.57 -17.20
N GLY A 218 -4.25 2.79 -15.88
CA GLY A 218 -5.26 2.16 -15.03
C GLY A 218 -4.72 1.30 -13.88
N GLY A 219 -3.40 1.20 -13.76
CA GLY A 219 -2.72 0.51 -12.67
C GLY A 219 -2.77 1.29 -11.35
N PHE A 220 -2.58 0.59 -10.24
CA PHE A 220 -2.49 1.18 -8.91
C PHE A 220 -1.04 1.19 -8.41
N LEU A 221 -0.54 2.36 -8.03
CA LEU A 221 0.81 2.53 -7.48
C LEU A 221 0.77 2.76 -5.98
N PHE A 222 1.53 1.99 -5.21
CA PHE A 222 1.72 2.22 -3.78
C PHE A 222 3.21 2.44 -3.49
N ALA A 223 3.58 3.63 -3.01
CA ALA A 223 4.97 3.92 -2.67
C ALA A 223 5.12 4.33 -1.21
N MET A 224 6.20 3.87 -0.58
CA MET A 224 6.53 4.18 0.80
C MET A 224 7.97 4.66 0.94
N CYS A 225 8.24 5.42 2.01
CA CYS A 225 9.59 5.88 2.33
C CYS A 225 10.21 6.64 1.14
N SER A 226 11.49 6.39 0.83
CA SER A 226 12.24 6.98 -0.28
C SER A 226 11.59 6.77 -1.65
N GLY A 227 10.85 5.69 -1.85
CA GLY A 227 10.18 5.41 -3.11
C GLY A 227 9.10 6.45 -3.46
N ALA A 228 8.50 7.12 -2.46
CA ALA A 228 7.53 8.19 -2.71
C ALA A 228 8.21 9.50 -3.14
N GLU A 229 9.28 9.89 -2.46
CA GLU A 229 10.00 11.14 -2.70
C GLU A 229 10.86 11.08 -3.98
N THR A 230 11.70 10.06 -4.10
CA THR A 230 12.68 9.95 -5.19
C THR A 230 12.03 9.74 -6.54
N PHE A 231 10.84 9.13 -6.57
CA PHE A 231 10.06 8.93 -7.80
C PHE A 231 9.65 10.27 -8.42
N ASP A 232 9.12 11.19 -7.62
CA ASP A 232 8.77 12.53 -8.09
C ASP A 232 10.01 13.38 -8.40
N ILE A 233 11.10 13.23 -7.64
CA ILE A 233 12.38 13.89 -7.96
C ILE A 233 12.89 13.45 -9.34
N ALA A 234 12.92 12.15 -9.61
CA ALA A 234 13.37 11.63 -10.89
C ALA A 234 12.52 12.19 -12.05
N LEU A 235 11.19 12.20 -11.90
CA LEU A 235 10.28 12.72 -12.91
C LEU A 235 10.44 14.23 -13.15
N SER A 236 10.66 15.04 -12.10
CA SER A 236 10.86 16.48 -12.27
C SER A 236 12.22 16.84 -12.84
N ALA A 237 13.23 15.99 -12.62
CA ALA A 237 14.60 16.15 -13.09
C ALA A 237 14.86 15.56 -14.49
N GLU A 238 13.81 15.23 -15.26
CA GLU A 238 13.99 14.67 -16.61
C GLU A 238 14.85 15.58 -17.51
N GLY A 239 16.01 15.07 -17.92
CA GLY A 239 16.97 15.79 -18.77
C GLY A 239 17.92 16.71 -18.00
N ILE A 240 17.96 16.62 -16.66
CA ILE A 240 18.79 17.42 -15.76
C ILE A 240 19.66 16.47 -14.96
N ASP A 241 20.95 16.76 -14.84
CA ASP A 241 21.81 16.00 -13.94
C ASP A 241 21.65 16.48 -12.50
N ILE A 242 21.29 15.55 -11.62
CA ILE A 242 21.10 15.78 -10.18
C ILE A 242 21.98 14.86 -9.34
N VAL A 243 22.84 14.06 -9.97
CA VAL A 243 23.74 13.13 -9.30
C VAL A 243 25.09 13.82 -9.07
N ASP A 244 25.69 13.64 -7.90
CA ASP A 244 27.01 14.22 -7.59
C ASP A 244 28.15 13.49 -8.34
N GLU A 245 29.40 13.72 -7.95
CA GLU A 245 30.57 13.14 -8.65
C GLU A 245 30.61 11.61 -8.66
N ILE A 246 29.71 10.90 -7.95
CA ILE A 246 29.68 9.44 -7.88
C ILE A 246 29.49 8.77 -9.25
N ASP A 247 28.86 9.43 -10.22
CA ASP A 247 28.69 8.91 -11.58
C ASP A 247 29.66 9.52 -12.60
N GLY A 248 30.59 10.38 -12.14
CA GLY A 248 31.81 10.77 -12.86
C GLY A 248 31.82 12.11 -13.56
N ASP A 249 30.72 12.88 -13.57
CA ASP A 249 30.64 14.20 -14.21
C ASP A 249 29.93 15.30 -13.38
N GLY A 250 29.25 14.93 -12.29
CA GLY A 250 28.68 15.84 -11.30
C GLY A 250 27.36 16.50 -11.73
N TYR A 251 26.65 17.07 -10.75
CA TYR A 251 25.31 17.61 -10.98
C TYR A 251 25.33 18.95 -11.73
N ASP A 252 24.22 19.30 -12.38
CA ASP A 252 24.04 20.62 -13.02
C ASP A 252 23.90 21.72 -11.95
N PRO A 253 24.78 22.75 -11.90
CA PRO A 253 24.71 23.81 -10.88
C PRO A 253 23.39 24.59 -10.87
N ASN A 254 22.61 24.51 -11.96
CA ASN A 254 21.30 25.15 -12.08
C ASN A 254 20.14 24.17 -11.96
N ALA A 255 20.37 22.91 -11.58
CA ALA A 255 19.38 21.83 -11.54
C ALA A 255 18.08 22.24 -10.86
N GLN A 256 18.17 22.86 -9.68
CA GLN A 256 17.03 23.31 -8.88
C GLN A 256 16.07 24.23 -9.66
N SER A 257 16.61 25.12 -10.49
CA SER A 257 15.82 26.09 -11.26
C SER A 257 15.17 25.49 -12.52
N LYS A 258 15.63 24.31 -12.94
CA LYS A 258 15.20 23.62 -14.15
C LYS A 258 14.12 22.55 -13.90
N LEU A 259 13.87 22.20 -12.64
CA LEU A 259 12.89 21.16 -12.28
C LEU A 259 11.50 21.47 -12.82
N ASP A 260 10.85 20.45 -13.40
CA ASP A 260 9.49 20.54 -13.91
C ASP A 260 8.51 19.77 -13.01
N PHE A 261 7.88 20.50 -12.08
CA PHE A 261 6.89 19.93 -11.17
C PHE A 261 5.58 19.52 -11.86
N SER A 262 5.34 19.86 -13.14
CA SER A 262 4.16 19.35 -13.87
C SER A 262 4.27 17.83 -14.12
N LYS A 263 5.48 17.27 -14.06
CA LYS A 263 5.76 15.85 -14.31
C LYS A 263 5.55 14.96 -13.07
N THR A 264 5.49 15.53 -11.88
CA THR A 264 5.38 14.80 -10.61
C THR A 264 3.95 14.39 -10.28
N PHE A 265 3.79 13.41 -9.41
CA PHE A 265 2.51 12.94 -8.89
C PHE A 265 2.02 13.85 -7.78
N ALA A 266 2.82 13.95 -6.71
CA ALA A 266 2.39 14.45 -5.43
C ALA A 266 3.04 15.78 -5.05
N PHE A 267 4.29 15.99 -5.45
CA PHE A 267 5.11 17.06 -4.89
C PHE A 267 5.44 18.19 -5.87
N GLN A 268 5.54 19.41 -5.37
CA GLN A 268 5.91 20.62 -6.11
C GLN A 268 6.75 21.56 -5.22
N ASN A 269 7.47 22.48 -5.84
CA ASN A 269 8.23 23.55 -5.16
C ASN A 269 9.23 23.06 -4.09
N PHE A 270 9.66 21.80 -4.18
CA PHE A 270 10.65 21.24 -3.28
C PHE A 270 12.06 21.67 -3.67
N LYS A 271 12.95 21.66 -2.68
CA LYS A 271 14.38 21.92 -2.84
C LYS A 271 15.18 20.64 -2.74
N LEU A 272 16.02 20.39 -3.73
CA LEU A 272 16.98 19.29 -3.74
C LEU A 272 18.07 19.54 -2.69
N HIS A 273 18.50 18.49 -2.03
CA HIS A 273 19.71 18.50 -1.23
C HIS A 273 20.86 17.91 -2.06
N LEU A 274 21.59 18.77 -2.77
CA LEU A 274 22.70 18.37 -3.64
C LEU A 274 24.05 18.31 -2.89
N ASP A 275 24.23 19.16 -1.87
CA ASP A 275 25.53 19.33 -1.17
C ASP A 275 25.60 18.66 0.21
N ASP A 276 24.60 17.86 0.58
CA ASP A 276 24.55 17.23 1.89
C ASP A 276 25.32 15.90 1.88
N ASP A 277 26.64 16.00 2.01
CA ASP A 277 27.65 14.93 1.98
C ASP A 277 27.54 13.92 3.15
N GLN A 278 26.70 14.20 4.16
CA GLN A 278 26.57 13.37 5.37
C GLN A 278 25.15 12.86 5.65
N GLY A 279 24.13 13.40 4.97
CA GLY A 279 22.73 13.01 5.18
C GLY A 279 22.18 12.06 4.12
N SER A 280 21.05 11.44 4.45
CA SER A 280 20.34 10.49 3.58
C SER A 280 19.07 11.07 2.93
N SER A 281 18.84 12.38 3.04
CA SER A 281 17.57 13.04 2.66
C SER A 281 17.64 13.68 1.27
N PHE A 282 16.79 13.32 0.32
CA PHE A 282 16.92 13.80 -1.06
C PHE A 282 16.47 15.25 -1.27
N SER A 283 15.47 15.69 -0.51
CA SER A 283 14.90 17.03 -0.63
C SER A 283 14.23 17.48 0.67
N ASP A 284 13.66 18.68 0.65
CA ASP A 284 12.76 19.19 1.69
C ASP A 284 11.32 18.63 1.59
N ILE A 285 11.02 17.71 0.66
CA ILE A 285 9.79 16.89 0.71
C ILE A 285 9.74 16.13 2.02
N ASN A 286 10.86 15.55 2.41
CA ASN A 286 10.95 14.80 3.66
C ASN A 286 10.88 15.77 4.85
N ALA A 287 9.72 15.81 5.52
CA ALA A 287 9.51 16.60 6.74
C ALA A 287 10.24 15.96 7.93
N THR A 288 11.56 15.86 7.85
CA THR A 288 12.43 15.52 8.98
C THR A 288 12.60 16.79 9.83
N GLY A 289 11.49 17.33 10.34
CA GLY A 289 11.47 18.57 11.11
C GLY A 289 12.12 18.37 12.47
N GLY A 290 13.45 18.54 12.57
CA GLY A 290 14.17 18.75 13.83
C GLY A 290 14.13 17.62 14.87
N ARG A 291 13.55 16.46 14.55
CA ARG A 291 13.46 15.34 15.49
C ARG A 291 14.75 14.57 15.51
N SER A 292 15.42 14.59 16.67
CA SER A 292 16.56 13.71 16.94
C SER A 292 16.18 12.26 16.64
N TRP A 293 17.08 11.53 15.98
CA TRP A 293 16.96 10.08 15.79
C TRP A 293 16.85 9.30 17.13
N TYR A 294 17.13 9.99 18.24
CA TYR A 294 17.07 9.51 19.62
C TYR A 294 15.87 10.04 20.43
N SER A 295 14.91 10.73 19.82
CA SER A 295 13.69 11.14 20.52
C SER A 295 12.76 9.93 20.69
N ASP A 296 12.47 9.59 21.94
CA ASP A 296 11.52 8.52 22.36
C ASP A 296 10.06 8.99 22.35
N ASN A 297 9.74 10.11 21.68
CA ASN A 297 8.36 10.57 21.61
C ASN A 297 7.53 9.65 20.72
N GLU A 298 6.48 9.07 21.29
CA GLU A 298 5.40 8.44 20.53
C GLU A 298 4.52 9.54 19.92
N ASP A 299 4.97 10.10 18.81
CA ASP A 299 4.14 10.99 18.01
C ASP A 299 3.11 10.17 17.22
N TYR A 300 1.97 10.79 16.93
CA TYR A 300 0.86 10.17 16.19
C TYR A 300 0.41 11.06 15.05
N PHE A 301 -0.11 10.45 13.98
CA PHE A 301 -0.86 11.14 12.94
C PHE A 301 -2.30 10.66 12.92
N SER A 302 -3.22 11.55 12.57
CA SER A 302 -4.64 11.25 12.47
C SER A 302 -5.03 10.94 11.04
N LEU A 303 -5.86 9.92 10.86
CA LEU A 303 -6.59 9.68 9.62
C LEU A 303 -7.80 10.59 9.52
N PHE A 304 -8.06 11.10 8.32
CA PHE A 304 -9.29 11.80 8.02
C PHE A 304 -10.46 10.80 7.93
N ASP A 305 -11.64 11.23 8.41
CA ASP A 305 -12.89 10.49 8.24
C ASP A 305 -13.55 10.91 6.92
N PHE A 306 -13.62 9.98 5.98
CA PHE A 306 -14.16 10.19 4.64
C PHE A 306 -15.57 9.62 4.54
N SER A 307 -16.39 10.21 3.67
CA SER A 307 -17.73 9.67 3.46
C SER A 307 -17.68 8.34 2.70
N ALA A 308 -18.06 7.24 3.33
CA ALA A 308 -18.12 5.92 2.68
C ALA A 308 -19.10 5.89 1.49
N LYS A 309 -20.04 6.85 1.40
CA LYS A 309 -21.00 6.97 0.30
C LYS A 309 -20.49 7.83 -0.85
N TRP A 310 -19.82 8.94 -0.54
CA TRP A 310 -19.42 9.95 -1.53
C TRP A 310 -17.94 9.85 -1.91
N ASP A 311 -17.10 9.51 -0.94
CA ASP A 311 -15.64 9.43 -1.03
C ASP A 311 -15.20 7.96 -0.87
N ILE A 312 -15.82 7.05 -1.63
CA ILE A 312 -15.66 5.59 -1.48
C ILE A 312 -14.18 5.18 -1.44
N ILE A 313 -13.36 5.73 -2.34
CA ILE A 313 -11.95 5.34 -2.48
C ILE A 313 -11.14 5.71 -1.23
N PRO A 314 -11.05 6.99 -0.82
CA PRO A 314 -10.33 7.31 0.40
C PRO A 314 -10.96 6.65 1.64
N SER A 315 -12.28 6.45 1.71
CA SER A 315 -12.90 5.66 2.79
C SER A 315 -12.46 4.19 2.82
N MET A 316 -12.19 3.55 1.68
CA MET A 316 -11.58 2.22 1.63
C MET A 316 -10.14 2.27 2.10
N LEU A 317 -9.37 3.25 1.61
CA LEU A 317 -7.94 3.39 1.89
C LEU A 317 -7.65 3.74 3.35
N THR A 318 -8.57 4.41 4.05
CA THR A 318 -8.44 4.75 5.48
C THR A 318 -9.20 3.83 6.43
N GLN A 319 -9.83 2.73 5.96
CA GLN A 319 -10.50 1.79 6.85
C GLN A 319 -9.58 1.28 7.95
N ASN A 320 -10.00 1.46 9.20
CA ASN A 320 -9.22 1.05 10.35
C ASN A 320 -10.07 0.91 11.60
N HIS A 321 -9.54 0.21 12.60
CA HIS A 321 -10.08 0.16 13.96
C HIS A 321 -9.58 1.30 14.85
N GLU A 322 -8.62 2.09 14.35
CA GLU A 322 -8.02 3.23 15.04
C GLU A 322 -7.84 4.41 14.08
N HIS A 323 -8.10 5.62 14.58
CA HIS A 323 -7.91 6.85 13.80
C HIS A 323 -6.58 7.55 14.07
N LEU A 324 -5.95 7.27 15.22
CA LEU A 324 -4.62 7.79 15.58
C LEU A 324 -3.61 6.67 15.39
N ILE A 325 -2.67 6.87 14.48
CA ILE A 325 -1.64 5.89 14.16
C ILE A 325 -0.31 6.45 14.62
N ARG A 326 0.45 5.63 15.33
CA ARG A 326 1.80 5.98 15.76
C ARG A 326 2.65 6.30 14.54
N GLU A 327 3.35 7.42 14.58
CA GLU A 327 4.28 7.78 13.53
C GLU A 327 5.47 6.80 13.53
N PHE A 328 5.92 6.44 12.34
CA PHE A 328 7.05 5.56 12.15
C PHE A 328 8.05 6.18 11.20
N PHE A 329 9.29 5.72 11.31
CA PHE A 329 10.43 6.35 10.67
C PHE A 329 10.85 5.59 9.43
N GLY A 330 11.55 6.27 8.53
CA GLY A 330 12.13 5.78 7.30
C GLY A 330 13.24 6.71 6.83
N GLN A 331 13.69 6.53 5.60
CA GLN A 331 14.54 7.51 4.93
C GLN A 331 13.72 8.77 4.63
N THR A 332 12.56 8.60 4.00
CA THR A 332 11.51 9.62 3.93
C THR A 332 10.46 9.32 4.99
N ASN A 333 10.43 10.11 6.05
CA ASN A 333 9.57 9.88 7.21
C ASN A 333 8.13 10.35 6.95
N ALA A 334 8.02 11.56 6.40
CA ALA A 334 6.79 12.29 6.27
C ALA A 334 6.92 13.33 5.16
N PHE A 335 5.81 13.93 4.76
CA PHE A 335 5.77 14.90 3.68
C PHE A 335 5.56 16.31 4.23
N THR A 336 6.41 17.25 3.81
CA THR A 336 6.28 18.67 4.15
C THR A 336 5.01 19.22 3.49
N LYS A 337 4.10 19.78 4.29
CA LYS A 337 2.77 20.19 3.80
C LYS A 337 2.83 21.15 2.61
N ASN A 338 3.82 22.05 2.59
CA ASN A 338 3.97 23.04 1.51
C ASN A 338 4.54 22.46 0.21
N THR A 339 5.10 21.25 0.23
CA THR A 339 5.57 20.58 -0.98
C THR A 339 4.50 19.68 -1.59
N VAL A 340 3.46 19.30 -0.84
CA VAL A 340 2.31 18.55 -1.37
C VAL A 340 1.48 19.45 -2.30
N LYS A 341 1.16 18.96 -3.49
CA LYS A 341 0.34 19.71 -4.46
C LYS A 341 -1.08 19.92 -3.96
N PRO A 342 -1.73 21.07 -4.23
CA PRO A 342 -3.09 21.36 -3.79
C PRO A 342 -4.17 20.37 -4.25
N ASN A 343 -3.95 19.68 -5.38
CA ASN A 343 -4.88 18.70 -5.92
C ASN A 343 -4.67 17.27 -5.38
N VAL A 344 -3.70 17.08 -4.47
CA VAL A 344 -3.45 15.80 -3.81
C VAL A 344 -4.34 15.69 -2.58
N LEU A 345 -4.99 14.55 -2.42
CA LEU A 345 -5.83 14.29 -1.27
C LEU A 345 -4.97 13.83 -0.09
N VAL A 346 -4.98 14.60 1.00
CA VAL A 346 -4.35 14.18 2.26
C VAL A 346 -5.32 13.30 3.04
N MET A 347 -4.95 12.04 3.26
CA MET A 347 -5.73 11.04 4.00
C MET A 347 -5.25 10.83 5.44
N GLY A 348 -4.02 11.22 5.75
CA GLY A 348 -3.48 11.21 7.10
C GLY A 348 -2.44 12.31 7.32
N THR A 349 -2.56 13.03 8.44
CA THR A 349 -1.71 14.18 8.77
C THR A 349 -1.39 14.22 10.26
N SER A 350 -0.24 14.79 10.61
CA SER A 350 0.06 15.29 11.95
C SER A 350 0.09 16.82 11.96
N SER A 351 0.43 17.42 13.11
CA SER A 351 0.51 18.88 13.24
C SER A 351 1.55 19.50 12.29
N THR A 352 2.66 18.79 12.06
CA THR A 352 3.82 19.32 11.32
C THR A 352 3.98 18.77 9.90
N SER A 353 3.34 17.64 9.57
CA SER A 353 3.58 16.95 8.30
C SER A 353 2.38 16.14 7.83
N ASP A 354 2.31 15.87 6.54
CA ASP A 354 1.40 14.88 5.97
C ASP A 354 2.06 13.50 5.95
N ARG A 355 1.27 12.44 6.11
CA ARG A 355 1.77 11.07 6.26
C ARG A 355 1.21 10.12 5.21
N TYR A 356 -0.04 10.30 4.82
CA TYR A 356 -0.72 9.39 3.91
C TYR A 356 -1.51 10.21 2.90
N ILE A 357 -1.16 10.10 1.62
CA ILE A 357 -1.69 10.94 0.55
C ILE A 357 -2.07 10.11 -0.66
N TYR A 358 -3.06 10.57 -1.42
CA TYR A 358 -3.65 9.88 -2.55
C TYR A 358 -3.89 10.82 -3.73
N GLY A 359 -3.84 10.27 -4.93
CA GLY A 359 -4.32 10.94 -6.12
C GLY A 359 -4.60 10.00 -7.28
N GLU A 360 -5.09 10.61 -8.36
CA GLU A 360 -5.37 9.93 -9.61
C GLU A 360 -4.43 10.43 -10.71
N LEU A 361 -4.07 9.53 -11.63
CA LEU A 361 -3.35 9.88 -12.84
C LEU A 361 -3.95 9.10 -14.01
N GLY A 362 -4.45 9.82 -15.01
CA GLY A 362 -5.09 9.20 -16.17
C GLY A 362 -6.28 8.33 -15.74
N ARG A 363 -6.18 7.02 -15.96
CA ARG A 363 -7.20 6.03 -15.59
C ARG A 363 -6.88 5.26 -14.30
N GLY A 364 -5.69 5.47 -13.73
CA GLY A 364 -5.23 4.77 -12.55
C GLY A 364 -5.00 5.72 -11.40
N GLN A 365 -4.40 5.18 -10.35
CA GLN A 365 -4.43 5.77 -9.03
C GLN A 365 -3.15 5.47 -8.28
N TRP A 366 -2.86 6.29 -7.28
CA TRP A 366 -1.65 6.15 -6.50
C TRP A 366 -1.85 6.59 -5.06
N THR A 367 -1.04 6.00 -4.19
CA THR A 367 -1.00 6.32 -2.78
C THR A 367 0.45 6.37 -2.31
N PHE A 368 0.83 7.45 -1.63
CA PHE A 368 2.12 7.58 -0.97
C PHE A 368 1.94 7.56 0.55
N TYR A 369 2.75 6.74 1.24
CA TYR A 369 2.69 6.57 2.68
C TYR A 369 4.07 6.74 3.30
N GLY A 370 4.23 7.79 4.12
CA GLY A 370 5.49 8.16 4.74
C GLY A 370 5.93 7.16 5.80
N GLY A 371 7.24 6.97 5.94
CA GLY A 371 7.84 6.00 6.87
C GLY A 371 8.09 4.64 6.23
N HIS A 372 8.73 3.75 7.00
CA HIS A 372 9.22 2.46 6.52
C HIS A 372 8.47 1.26 7.11
N ASP A 373 8.40 1.16 8.44
CA ASP A 373 7.78 0.03 9.16
C ASP A 373 6.88 0.53 10.29
N PRO A 374 5.55 0.32 10.20
CA PRO A 374 4.61 0.73 11.23
C PRO A 374 4.93 0.25 12.64
N GLU A 375 5.41 -0.98 12.81
CA GLU A 375 5.72 -1.58 14.14
C GLU A 375 7.20 -1.72 14.42
N GLY A 376 8.03 -1.28 13.47
CA GLY A 376 9.47 -1.21 13.62
C GLY A 376 9.85 -0.34 14.82
N ARG A 377 10.49 -0.96 15.82
CA ARG A 377 11.07 -0.25 16.96
C ARG A 377 12.51 0.14 16.66
N ARG A 378 12.92 1.29 17.19
CA ARG A 378 14.34 1.68 17.21
C ARG A 378 15.06 0.85 18.28
N GLY A 379 15.91 -0.10 17.87
CA GLY A 379 16.69 -0.91 18.80
C GLY A 379 18.00 -1.45 18.19
N GLY A 380 19.14 -0.98 18.70
CA GLY A 380 20.49 -1.55 18.49
C GLY A 380 21.14 -1.37 17.10
N ASN A 381 22.46 -1.64 17.03
CA ASN A 381 23.31 -1.50 15.82
C ASN A 381 22.87 -2.35 14.60
N ARG A 382 21.80 -3.13 14.70
CA ARG A 382 21.15 -3.85 13.59
C ARG A 382 19.63 -3.82 13.77
N ARG A 383 18.90 -3.32 12.77
CA ARG A 383 17.44 -3.45 12.72
C ARG A 383 17.09 -4.93 12.62
N MET A 384 16.37 -5.47 13.60
CA MET A 384 15.75 -6.78 13.47
C MET A 384 14.44 -6.64 12.70
N ALA A 385 14.10 -7.63 11.88
CA ALA A 385 12.83 -7.68 11.19
C ALA A 385 11.67 -7.65 12.21
N THR A 386 10.62 -6.91 11.91
CA THR A 386 9.41 -6.91 12.72
C THR A 386 8.75 -8.28 12.69
N ASP A 387 8.42 -8.81 13.86
CA ASP A 387 7.62 -10.02 13.97
C ASP A 387 6.13 -9.66 14.06
N LEU A 388 5.40 -9.81 12.96
CA LEU A 388 3.96 -9.53 12.90
C LEU A 388 3.11 -10.47 13.76
N HIS A 389 3.65 -11.60 14.25
CA HIS A 389 2.94 -12.40 15.25
C HIS A 389 2.74 -11.64 16.57
N LEU A 390 3.58 -10.64 16.87
CA LEU A 390 3.45 -9.76 18.02
C LEU A 390 2.49 -8.59 17.76
N TYR A 391 2.15 -8.33 16.49
CA TYR A 391 1.33 -7.19 16.06
C TYR A 391 0.23 -7.61 15.05
N PRO A 392 -0.59 -8.64 15.35
CA PRO A 392 -1.56 -9.19 14.40
C PRO A 392 -2.68 -8.21 14.01
N ASN A 393 -2.81 -7.11 14.77
CA ASN A 393 -3.83 -6.08 14.64
C ASN A 393 -3.23 -4.70 14.35
N SER A 394 -2.00 -4.59 13.85
CA SER A 394 -1.37 -3.27 13.65
C SER A 394 -2.19 -2.35 12.73
N PRO A 395 -2.57 -1.14 13.19
CA PRO A 395 -3.36 -0.21 12.37
C PRO A 395 -2.56 0.32 11.17
N GLY A 396 -1.24 0.53 11.30
CA GLY A 396 -0.43 1.02 10.18
C GLY A 396 -0.25 -0.02 9.08
N TYR A 397 -0.13 -1.30 9.43
CA TYR A 397 -0.10 -2.39 8.44
C TYR A 397 -1.45 -2.62 7.77
N ARG A 398 -2.57 -2.38 8.46
CA ARG A 398 -3.90 -2.42 7.84
C ARG A 398 -4.04 -1.41 6.71
N LEU A 399 -3.46 -0.21 6.82
CA LEU A 399 -3.49 0.77 5.74
C LEU A 399 -2.78 0.27 4.47
N ILE A 400 -1.68 -0.46 4.63
CA ILE A 400 -1.00 -1.13 3.50
C ILE A 400 -1.96 -2.14 2.86
N LEU A 401 -2.60 -3.00 3.66
CA LEU A 401 -3.51 -4.03 3.14
C LEU A 401 -4.81 -3.48 2.54
N ASN A 402 -5.27 -2.30 2.96
CA ASN A 402 -6.38 -1.62 2.29
C ASN A 402 -6.07 -1.34 0.81
N ASN A 403 -4.83 -0.93 0.50
CA ASN A 403 -4.39 -0.69 -0.87
C ASN A 403 -4.38 -1.98 -1.70
N VAL A 404 -4.17 -3.14 -1.08
CA VAL A 404 -4.11 -4.45 -1.76
C VAL A 404 -5.49 -4.94 -2.19
N LEU A 405 -6.53 -4.74 -1.38
CA LEU A 405 -7.91 -5.14 -1.72
C LEU A 405 -8.62 -4.13 -2.61
N PHE A 406 -8.16 -2.87 -2.65
CA PHE A 406 -8.78 -1.79 -3.39
C PHE A 406 -9.05 -2.11 -4.89
N PRO A 407 -8.10 -2.67 -5.67
CA PRO A 407 -8.34 -2.95 -7.09
C PRO A 407 -9.46 -3.99 -7.33
N SER A 408 -9.76 -4.81 -6.32
CA SER A 408 -10.78 -5.86 -6.34
C SER A 408 -12.22 -5.34 -6.27
N ALA A 409 -12.42 -4.05 -5.97
CA ALA A 409 -13.74 -3.39 -5.90
C ALA A 409 -14.31 -2.98 -7.27
N LYS A 410 -13.57 -3.18 -8.37
CA LYS A 410 -14.07 -2.87 -9.72
C LYS A 410 -15.22 -3.82 -10.10
N LYS A 411 -16.29 -3.28 -10.70
CA LYS A 411 -17.43 -4.07 -11.20
C LYS A 411 -16.96 -5.16 -12.17
N LYS A 412 -17.45 -6.39 -12.01
CA LYS A 412 -17.27 -7.48 -12.97
C LYS A 412 -17.65 -7.00 -14.37
N LYS A 413 -16.70 -7.00 -15.31
CA LYS A 413 -17.02 -6.79 -16.74
C LYS A 413 -18.01 -7.89 -17.12
N ARG A 414 -19.24 -7.51 -17.50
CA ARG A 414 -20.21 -8.46 -18.04
C ARG A 414 -19.56 -9.11 -19.26
N LYS A 415 -19.51 -10.45 -19.30
CA LYS A 415 -19.16 -11.15 -20.54
C LYS A 415 -20.21 -10.73 -21.58
N THR A 416 -19.78 -9.99 -22.60
CA THR A 416 -20.56 -9.73 -23.82
C THR A 416 -20.53 -10.94 -24.71
#